data_AF-B6JPG3-F1
#
_entry.id   AF-B6JPG3-F1
#
_cell.length_a   1.000
_cell.length_b   1.000
_cell.length_c   1.000
_cell.angle_alpha   90.00
_cell.angle_beta   90.00
_cell.angle_gamma   90.00
#
_symmetry.space_group_name_H-M   'P 1'
#
loop_
_entity.id
_entity.type
_entity.pdbx_description
1 polymer ?
#
loop_
_entity_poly.entity_id
_entity_poly.type
_entity_poly.pdbx_seq_one_letter_code
_entity_poly.pdbx_strand_id
1 'polypeptide(L)'
;MKDLREDFSFSLYADLKDKIHHNALSNDDLDRMIAFREREFEKNLEDLTPSFKDKTNALSNDDLERMASSKEREFEKSLEDLMPSVLSVSSYNESLTLAKKHCVKNCKKALQDFAEKIKKSPNDLNAMNEAFDNLETELERATENFSQKTAPILERYENYKHQALGYGEFLEKEKEGFIVDEQNPYPEEVSFNEWRLAEFESVFSVIVPLEDLNKTACAHHALKALQAALKDNDLGFDATDLEQIAKGFIPRGYLWHFDANVLGNVALVREKLLLGVKHTKGYSLWTEFLQKQN
;
A
#
# COMPACT_ATOMS: atom_id res chain seq x y z
N MET A 1 -30.80 23.41 15.84
CA MET A 1 -30.12 22.11 16.05
C MET A 1 -30.46 21.06 14.99
N LYS A 2 -31.72 20.95 14.50
CA LYS A 2 -32.06 20.04 13.38
C LYS A 2 -31.74 20.68 12.02
N ASP A 3 -32.26 21.88 11.75
CA ASP A 3 -32.03 22.58 10.48
C ASP A 3 -30.55 22.93 10.23
N LEU A 4 -29.85 23.42 11.25
CA LEU A 4 -28.40 23.71 11.20
C LEU A 4 -27.51 22.46 11.06
N ARG A 5 -28.03 21.25 11.33
CA ARG A 5 -27.31 19.97 11.15
C ARG A 5 -27.50 19.43 9.74
N GLU A 6 -28.66 19.62 9.14
CA GLU A 6 -28.92 19.22 7.76
C GLU A 6 -28.10 20.09 6.79
N ASP A 7 -27.96 21.39 7.07
CA ASP A 7 -27.05 22.30 6.36
C ASP A 7 -25.57 21.90 6.49
N PHE A 8 -25.16 21.34 7.64
CA PHE A 8 -23.79 20.87 7.93
C PHE A 8 -23.41 19.70 7.02
N SER A 9 -24.24 18.67 6.97
CA SER A 9 -24.09 17.53 6.05
C SER A 9 -24.18 17.93 4.58
N PHE A 10 -25.00 18.93 4.22
CA PHE A 10 -25.18 19.35 2.83
C PHE A 10 -24.05 20.25 2.29
N SER A 11 -23.49 21.12 3.14
CA SER A 11 -22.40 22.04 2.77
C SER A 11 -21.08 21.31 2.55
N LEU A 12 -20.73 20.39 3.45
CA LEU A 12 -19.56 19.52 3.33
C LEU A 12 -19.63 18.65 2.08
N TYR A 13 -20.83 18.11 1.80
CA TYR A 13 -21.15 17.29 0.65
C TYR A 13 -20.97 18.01 -0.70
N ALA A 14 -21.28 19.30 -0.77
CA ALA A 14 -21.14 20.07 -2.02
C ALA A 14 -19.67 20.44 -2.31
N ASP A 15 -18.90 20.81 -1.28
CA ASP A 15 -17.54 21.32 -1.42
C ASP A 15 -16.50 20.20 -1.63
N LEU A 16 -16.72 19.02 -1.02
CA LEU A 16 -15.90 17.84 -1.25
C LEU A 16 -16.10 17.34 -2.69
N LYS A 17 -17.36 17.17 -3.11
CA LYS A 17 -17.76 16.73 -4.46
C LYS A 17 -17.17 17.60 -5.57
N ASP A 18 -17.21 18.91 -5.45
CA ASP A 18 -16.63 19.83 -6.46
C ASP A 18 -15.09 19.74 -6.53
N LYS A 19 -14.41 19.48 -5.41
CA LYS A 19 -12.93 19.39 -5.36
C LYS A 19 -12.38 18.08 -5.92
N ILE A 20 -13.13 16.99 -5.80
CA ILE A 20 -12.76 15.67 -6.35
C ILE A 20 -12.87 15.67 -7.88
N HIS A 21 -13.88 16.34 -8.43
CA HIS A 21 -14.08 16.44 -9.88
C HIS A 21 -12.98 17.23 -10.62
N HIS A 22 -12.14 18.00 -9.91
CA HIS A 22 -11.15 18.88 -10.52
C HIS A 22 -9.72 18.30 -10.65
N ASN A 23 -9.42 17.14 -10.06
CA ASN A 23 -8.11 16.48 -10.20
C ASN A 23 -8.18 15.35 -11.24
N ALA A 24 -8.08 15.75 -12.50
CA ALA A 24 -8.11 14.90 -13.67
C ALA A 24 -7.12 13.72 -13.63
N LEU A 25 -7.62 12.48 -13.50
CA LEU A 25 -7.08 11.27 -14.14
C LEU A 25 -8.22 10.25 -14.34
N SER A 26 -8.52 9.89 -15.59
CA SER A 26 -9.53 8.90 -15.94
C SER A 26 -9.00 7.48 -15.69
N ASN A 27 -9.51 6.85 -14.65
CA ASN A 27 -9.74 5.41 -14.63
C ASN A 27 -10.93 5.14 -13.70
N ASP A 28 -12.05 4.69 -14.26
CA ASP A 28 -13.36 4.59 -13.58
C ASP A 28 -13.30 3.77 -12.27
N ASP A 29 -12.33 2.85 -12.14
CA ASP A 29 -12.12 2.03 -10.94
C ASP A 29 -11.41 2.80 -9.81
N LEU A 30 -10.50 3.72 -10.14
CA LEU A 30 -9.85 4.59 -9.15
C LEU A 30 -10.84 5.65 -8.66
N ASP A 31 -11.62 6.24 -9.57
CA ASP A 31 -12.70 7.17 -9.21
C ASP A 31 -13.79 6.47 -8.40
N ARG A 32 -14.15 5.22 -8.73
CA ARG A 32 -15.06 4.41 -7.90
C ARG A 32 -14.47 4.09 -6.53
N MET A 33 -13.20 3.75 -6.43
CA MET A 33 -12.56 3.52 -5.13
C MET A 33 -12.47 4.81 -4.31
N ILE A 34 -12.14 5.94 -4.91
CA ILE A 34 -12.11 7.26 -4.23
C ILE A 34 -13.53 7.65 -3.79
N ALA A 35 -14.51 7.63 -4.68
CA ALA A 35 -15.90 7.95 -4.38
C ALA A 35 -16.56 6.96 -3.40
N PHE A 36 -16.18 5.68 -3.42
CA PHE A 36 -16.61 4.69 -2.43
C PHE A 36 -15.98 4.97 -1.05
N ARG A 37 -14.70 5.34 -1.03
CA ARG A 37 -13.97 5.74 0.18
C ARG A 37 -14.58 6.97 0.81
N GLU A 38 -14.96 7.97 0.03
CA GLU A 38 -15.65 9.17 0.50
C GLU A 38 -17.03 8.83 1.06
N ARG A 39 -17.81 8.01 0.35
CA ARG A 39 -19.19 7.65 0.75
C ARG A 39 -19.29 6.80 2.02
N GLU A 40 -18.35 5.89 2.26
CA GLU A 40 -18.30 5.13 3.52
C GLU A 40 -17.79 5.97 4.69
N PHE A 41 -16.90 6.94 4.42
CA PHE A 41 -16.50 7.94 5.42
C PHE A 41 -17.65 8.89 5.78
N GLU A 42 -18.38 9.36 4.76
CA GLU A 42 -19.61 10.14 4.88
C GLU A 42 -20.64 9.41 5.75
N LYS A 43 -20.83 8.10 5.52
CA LYS A 43 -21.74 7.27 6.30
C LYS A 43 -21.30 7.09 7.76
N ASN A 44 -20.00 6.91 8.01
CA ASN A 44 -19.46 6.86 9.37
C ASN A 44 -19.67 8.20 10.12
N LEU A 45 -19.60 9.33 9.40
CA LEU A 45 -19.86 10.67 9.92
C LEU A 45 -21.36 10.94 10.10
N GLU A 46 -22.21 10.48 9.19
CA GLU A 46 -23.68 10.51 9.36
C GLU A 46 -24.09 9.68 10.58
N ASP A 47 -23.48 8.51 10.81
CA ASP A 47 -23.68 7.65 11.99
C ASP A 47 -23.12 8.25 13.30
N LEU A 48 -22.25 9.27 13.25
CA LEU A 48 -21.93 10.08 14.44
C LEU A 48 -23.16 10.87 14.91
N THR A 49 -23.99 11.34 13.98
CA THR A 49 -25.06 12.31 14.21
C THR A 49 -26.18 11.82 15.17
N PRO A 50 -26.63 10.55 15.15
CA PRO A 50 -27.59 9.98 16.09
C PRO A 50 -27.03 9.75 17.49
N SER A 51 -25.73 9.45 17.64
CA SER A 51 -25.11 9.19 18.95
C SER A 51 -25.15 10.43 19.87
N PHE A 52 -25.21 11.63 19.26
CA PHE A 52 -25.46 12.90 19.94
C PHE A 52 -26.95 13.30 20.06
N LYS A 53 -27.88 12.58 19.42
CA LYS A 53 -29.33 12.92 19.41
C LYS A 53 -30.09 12.40 20.64
N ASP A 54 -29.67 11.30 21.25
CA ASP A 54 -30.54 10.53 22.18
C ASP A 54 -30.36 10.78 23.68
N LYS A 55 -29.51 11.73 24.10
CA LYS A 55 -29.38 12.07 25.53
C LYS A 55 -29.57 13.56 25.77
N THR A 56 -30.74 13.91 26.29
CA THR A 56 -31.08 15.21 26.89
C THR A 56 -30.37 15.46 28.23
N ASN A 57 -29.37 14.65 28.58
CA ASN A 57 -28.51 14.83 29.74
C ASN A 57 -27.08 15.01 29.23
N ALA A 58 -26.38 16.00 29.78
CA ALA A 58 -24.97 16.27 29.53
C ALA A 58 -24.19 14.95 29.41
N LEU A 59 -23.59 14.69 28.25
CA LEU A 59 -22.70 13.54 28.05
C LEU A 59 -21.67 13.55 29.18
N SER A 60 -21.60 12.47 29.95
CA SER A 60 -20.58 12.34 30.99
C SER A 60 -19.21 12.27 30.32
N ASN A 61 -18.15 12.65 31.06
CA ASN A 61 -16.78 12.54 30.55
C ASN A 61 -16.45 11.12 30.07
N ASP A 62 -16.98 10.11 30.75
CA ASP A 62 -16.81 8.69 30.41
C ASP A 62 -17.55 8.32 29.11
N ASP A 63 -18.72 8.91 28.85
CA ASP A 63 -19.49 8.70 27.62
C ASP A 63 -18.75 9.28 26.39
N LEU A 64 -18.15 10.47 26.53
CA LEU A 64 -17.35 11.12 25.48
C LEU A 64 -16.09 10.31 25.13
N GLU A 65 -15.39 9.82 26.15
CA GLU A 65 -14.15 9.05 25.96
C GLU A 65 -14.41 7.67 25.35
N ARG A 66 -15.50 7.02 25.76
CA ARG A 66 -15.97 5.77 25.14
C ARG A 66 -16.38 6.00 23.69
N MET A 67 -17.05 7.11 23.38
CA MET A 67 -17.46 7.45 22.01
C MET A 67 -16.26 7.71 21.10
N ALA A 68 -15.29 8.52 21.53
CA ALA A 68 -14.06 8.78 20.77
C ALA A 68 -13.30 7.47 20.48
N SER A 69 -13.18 6.60 21.48
CA SER A 69 -12.54 5.29 21.33
C SER A 69 -13.29 4.35 20.38
N SER A 70 -14.64 4.40 20.35
CA SER A 70 -15.45 3.60 19.43
C SER A 70 -15.25 4.06 17.99
N LYS A 71 -15.27 5.38 17.76
CA LYS A 71 -15.11 5.97 16.42
C LYS A 71 -13.70 5.83 15.87
N GLU A 72 -12.68 5.88 16.73
CA GLU A 72 -11.30 5.53 16.34
C GLU A 72 -11.23 4.11 15.74
N ARG A 73 -11.88 3.12 16.36
CA ARG A 73 -11.90 1.74 15.86
C ARG A 73 -12.70 1.58 14.58
N GLU A 74 -13.86 2.23 14.46
CA GLU A 74 -14.66 2.20 13.23
C GLU A 74 -13.89 2.78 12.04
N PHE A 75 -13.12 3.84 12.28
CA PHE A 75 -12.25 4.47 11.29
C PHE A 75 -11.11 3.55 10.85
N GLU A 76 -10.40 2.96 11.81
CA GLU A 76 -9.32 2.01 11.55
C GLU A 76 -9.83 0.82 10.73
N LYS A 77 -10.98 0.26 11.12
CA LYS A 77 -11.63 -0.82 10.39
C LYS A 77 -12.04 -0.40 8.96
N SER A 78 -12.61 0.79 8.80
CA SER A 78 -12.98 1.30 7.47
C SER A 78 -11.75 1.42 6.57
N LEU A 79 -10.61 1.89 7.09
CA LEU A 79 -9.35 1.93 6.35
C LEU A 79 -8.79 0.54 6.01
N GLU A 80 -9.03 -0.46 6.84
CA GLU A 80 -8.68 -1.86 6.53
C GLU A 80 -9.56 -2.41 5.41
N ASP A 81 -10.88 -2.24 5.50
CA ASP A 81 -11.87 -2.76 4.56
C ASP A 81 -11.77 -2.07 3.17
N LEU A 82 -11.41 -0.79 3.13
CA LEU A 82 -11.38 0.02 1.90
C LEU A 82 -10.14 -0.21 1.03
N MET A 83 -9.18 -0.98 1.49
CA MET A 83 -7.86 -1.02 0.87
C MET A 83 -7.44 -2.42 0.48
N PRO A 84 -6.67 -2.57 -0.61
CA PRO A 84 -6.03 -3.84 -0.91
C PRO A 84 -5.26 -4.30 0.32
N SER A 85 -5.58 -5.50 0.80
CA SER A 85 -4.95 -6.08 1.98
C SER A 85 -3.44 -6.24 1.75
N VAL A 86 -3.03 -6.55 0.51
CA VAL A 86 -1.64 -6.66 0.08
C VAL A 86 -1.54 -6.31 -1.41
N LEU A 87 -0.70 -5.33 -1.77
CA LEU A 87 -0.21 -5.09 -3.13
C LEU A 87 0.95 -6.06 -3.43
N SER A 88 1.13 -6.48 -4.68
CA SER A 88 2.21 -7.40 -5.05
C SER A 88 3.62 -6.79 -4.93
N VAL A 89 3.73 -5.46 -4.90
CA VAL A 89 5.00 -4.73 -4.79
C VAL A 89 5.22 -4.31 -3.33
N SER A 90 6.29 -4.81 -2.71
CA SER A 90 6.53 -4.65 -1.27
C SER A 90 6.65 -3.19 -0.83
N SER A 91 7.35 -2.35 -1.60
CA SER A 91 7.52 -0.93 -1.25
C SER A 91 6.23 -0.12 -1.34
N TYR A 92 5.30 -0.51 -2.22
CA TYR A 92 3.98 0.11 -2.30
C TYR A 92 3.18 -0.25 -1.04
N ASN A 93 3.24 -1.50 -0.57
CA ASN A 93 2.62 -1.90 0.70
C ASN A 93 3.15 -1.12 1.90
N GLU A 94 4.47 -0.96 1.99
CA GLU A 94 5.09 -0.20 3.07
C GLU A 94 4.61 1.26 3.08
N SER A 95 4.65 1.91 1.92
CA SER A 95 4.18 3.29 1.75
C SER A 95 2.70 3.43 2.09
N LEU A 96 1.88 2.47 1.66
CA LEU A 96 0.44 2.43 1.89
C LEU A 96 0.11 2.23 3.37
N THR A 97 0.80 1.30 4.02
CA THR A 97 0.67 1.03 5.47
C THR A 97 1.11 2.24 6.29
N LEU A 98 2.18 2.91 5.88
CA LEU A 98 2.65 4.13 6.54
C LEU A 98 1.62 5.26 6.40
N ALA A 99 1.04 5.45 5.22
CA ALA A 99 -0.02 6.43 4.99
C ALA A 99 -1.25 6.14 5.88
N LYS A 100 -1.70 4.88 5.97
CA LYS A 100 -2.77 4.45 6.88
C LYS A 100 -2.47 4.84 8.32
N LYS A 101 -1.29 4.45 8.82
CA LYS A 101 -0.86 4.73 10.20
C LYS A 101 -0.84 6.23 10.51
N HIS A 102 -0.43 7.07 9.56
CA HIS A 102 -0.45 8.52 9.74
C HIS A 102 -1.88 9.07 9.76
N CYS A 103 -2.77 8.59 8.89
CA CYS A 103 -4.18 8.99 8.88
C CYS A 103 -4.87 8.64 10.21
N VAL A 104 -4.77 7.37 10.65
CA VAL A 104 -5.32 6.90 11.93
C VAL A 104 -4.80 7.75 13.10
N LYS A 105 -3.49 8.03 13.13
CA LYS A 105 -2.88 8.87 14.17
C LYS A 105 -3.47 10.29 14.20
N ASN A 106 -3.67 10.89 13.03
CA ASN A 106 -4.21 12.25 12.94
C ASN A 106 -5.68 12.30 13.36
N CYS A 107 -6.50 11.35 12.92
CA CYS A 107 -7.91 11.26 13.30
C CYS A 107 -8.08 10.98 14.80
N LYS A 108 -7.25 10.10 15.36
CA LYS A 108 -7.19 9.89 16.82
C LYS A 108 -6.92 11.20 17.56
N LYS A 109 -5.95 11.98 17.09
CA LYS A 109 -5.62 13.27 17.70
C LYS A 109 -6.80 14.25 17.60
N ALA A 110 -7.44 14.36 16.43
CA ALA A 110 -8.60 15.23 16.24
C ALA A 110 -9.75 14.88 17.20
N LEU A 111 -10.04 13.59 17.38
CA LEU A 111 -11.05 13.10 18.33
C LEU A 111 -10.68 13.40 19.79
N GLN A 112 -9.40 13.31 20.16
CA GLN A 112 -8.91 13.67 21.49
C GLN A 112 -9.05 15.17 21.76
N ASP A 113 -8.61 16.01 20.81
CA ASP A 113 -8.68 17.47 20.90
C ASP A 113 -10.16 17.93 21.00
N PHE A 114 -11.06 17.28 20.25
CA PHE A 114 -12.51 17.46 20.37
C PHE A 114 -13.02 17.11 21.77
N ALA A 115 -12.70 15.92 22.28
CA ALA A 115 -13.14 15.48 23.61
C ALA A 115 -12.66 16.43 24.71
N GLU A 116 -11.42 16.92 24.64
CA GLU A 116 -10.89 17.91 25.59
C GLU A 116 -11.62 19.26 25.52
N LYS A 117 -11.96 19.73 24.31
CA LYS A 117 -12.65 21.00 24.11
C LYS A 117 -14.08 20.95 24.66
N ILE A 118 -14.79 19.84 24.44
CA ILE A 118 -16.12 19.60 25.04
C ILE A 118 -16.04 19.49 26.58
N LYS A 119 -15.01 18.81 27.12
CA LYS A 119 -14.79 18.70 28.57
C LYS A 119 -14.61 20.05 29.26
N LYS A 120 -13.96 21.02 28.61
CA LYS A 120 -13.71 22.37 29.17
C LYS A 120 -14.96 23.22 29.29
N SER A 121 -15.90 23.09 28.35
CA SER A 121 -17.10 23.93 28.27
C SER A 121 -18.37 23.13 27.94
N PRO A 122 -18.79 22.20 28.82
CA PRO A 122 -19.81 21.20 28.50
C PRO A 122 -21.23 21.74 28.26
N ASN A 123 -21.50 22.99 28.67
CA ASN A 123 -22.82 23.63 28.55
C ASN A 123 -22.79 24.92 27.69
N ASP A 124 -21.66 25.20 27.03
CA ASP A 124 -21.52 26.36 26.15
C ASP A 124 -21.76 25.92 24.70
N LEU A 125 -22.93 26.24 24.17
CA LEU A 125 -23.34 25.87 22.83
C LEU A 125 -22.39 26.43 21.75
N ASN A 126 -21.86 27.63 21.94
CA ASN A 126 -20.93 28.22 20.97
C ASN A 126 -19.59 27.48 20.99
N ALA A 127 -19.06 27.19 22.18
CA ALA A 127 -17.83 26.41 22.32
C ALA A 127 -17.97 24.98 21.79
N MET A 128 -19.16 24.38 21.94
CA MET A 128 -19.47 23.08 21.35
C MET A 128 -19.48 23.12 19.82
N ASN A 129 -20.14 24.11 19.21
CA ASN A 129 -20.14 24.25 17.75
C ASN A 129 -18.72 24.45 17.22
N GLU A 130 -17.93 25.33 17.85
CA GLU A 130 -16.53 25.53 17.48
C GLU A 130 -15.67 24.28 17.68
N ALA A 131 -16.08 23.34 18.55
CA ALA A 131 -15.40 22.06 18.68
C ALA A 131 -15.75 21.11 17.52
N PHE A 132 -17.01 21.09 17.09
CA PHE A 132 -17.44 20.33 15.92
C PHE A 132 -16.81 20.83 14.63
N ASP A 133 -16.83 22.16 14.37
CA ASP A 133 -16.23 22.77 13.18
C ASP A 133 -14.72 22.45 13.09
N ASN A 134 -14.03 22.49 14.23
CA ASN A 134 -12.62 22.14 14.30
C ASN A 134 -12.38 20.64 14.07
N LEU A 135 -13.21 19.77 14.63
CA LEU A 135 -13.11 18.33 14.43
C LEU A 135 -13.27 17.99 12.95
N GLU A 136 -14.28 18.57 12.29
CA GLU A 136 -14.53 18.42 10.88
C GLU A 136 -13.31 18.85 10.04
N THR A 137 -12.83 20.07 10.26
CA THR A 137 -11.64 20.61 9.55
C THR A 137 -10.42 19.70 9.69
N GLU A 138 -10.17 19.16 10.88
CA GLU A 138 -9.02 18.27 11.12
C GLU A 138 -9.21 16.88 10.52
N LEU A 139 -10.44 16.34 10.49
CA LEU A 139 -10.75 15.07 9.83
C LEU A 139 -10.66 15.20 8.30
N GLU A 140 -11.15 16.29 7.72
CA GLU A 140 -10.97 16.61 6.30
C GLU A 140 -9.48 16.71 5.96
N ARG A 141 -8.71 17.44 6.77
CA ARG A 141 -7.27 17.57 6.58
C ARG A 141 -6.54 16.22 6.67
N ALA A 142 -6.95 15.34 7.58
CA ALA A 142 -6.36 14.01 7.72
C ALA A 142 -6.68 13.13 6.50
N THR A 143 -7.90 13.24 5.97
CA THR A 143 -8.37 12.49 4.81
C THR A 143 -7.71 12.97 3.52
N GLU A 144 -7.62 14.29 3.32
CA GLU A 144 -6.94 14.90 2.19
C GLU A 144 -5.44 14.52 2.18
N ASN A 145 -4.78 14.59 3.34
CA ASN A 145 -3.38 14.16 3.46
C ASN A 145 -3.19 12.69 3.10
N PHE A 146 -4.14 11.84 3.49
CA PHE A 146 -4.12 10.42 3.18
C PHE A 146 -4.34 10.17 1.68
N SER A 147 -5.31 10.84 1.07
CA SER A 147 -5.57 10.78 -0.38
C SER A 147 -4.34 11.20 -1.19
N GLN A 148 -3.74 12.35 -0.87
CA GLN A 148 -2.52 12.85 -1.53
C GLN A 148 -1.35 11.87 -1.44
N LYS A 149 -1.24 11.11 -0.35
CA LYS A 149 -0.19 10.11 -0.17
C LYS A 149 -0.48 8.79 -0.87
N THR A 150 -1.75 8.40 -1.01
CA THR A 150 -2.14 7.08 -1.52
C THR A 150 -2.45 7.05 -3.00
N ALA A 151 -2.98 8.14 -3.56
CA ALA A 151 -3.25 8.26 -5.00
C ALA A 151 -2.05 7.87 -5.88
N PRO A 152 -0.83 8.45 -5.69
CA PRO A 152 0.31 8.09 -6.53
C PRO A 152 0.77 6.64 -6.33
N ILE A 153 0.56 6.03 -5.15
CA ILE A 153 0.92 4.64 -4.89
C ILE A 153 0.00 3.70 -5.69
N LEU A 154 -1.31 3.99 -5.67
CA LEU A 154 -2.31 3.18 -6.38
C LEU A 154 -2.17 3.32 -7.89
N GLU A 155 -1.88 4.52 -8.39
CA GLU A 155 -1.58 4.75 -9.81
C GLU A 155 -0.38 3.92 -10.27
N ARG A 156 0.72 3.93 -9.51
CA ARG A 156 1.91 3.10 -9.81
C ARG A 156 1.62 1.62 -9.76
N TYR A 157 0.77 1.18 -8.85
CA TYR A 157 0.37 -0.22 -8.74
C TYR A 157 -0.47 -0.69 -9.93
N GLU A 158 -1.43 0.12 -10.37
CA GLU A 158 -2.22 -0.21 -11.56
C GLU A 158 -1.37 -0.18 -12.83
N ASN A 159 -0.43 0.79 -12.95
CA ASN A 159 0.56 0.76 -14.03
C ASN A 159 1.39 -0.52 -13.99
N TYR A 160 1.87 -0.95 -12.82
CA TYR A 160 2.58 -2.22 -12.69
C TYR A 160 1.73 -3.41 -13.17
N LYS A 161 0.46 -3.50 -12.75
CA LYS A 161 -0.44 -4.60 -13.18
C LYS A 161 -0.61 -4.62 -14.69
N HIS A 162 -0.81 -3.45 -15.31
CA HIS A 162 -0.93 -3.34 -16.75
C HIS A 162 0.34 -3.81 -17.47
N GLN A 163 1.51 -3.34 -17.01
CA GLN A 163 2.80 -3.74 -17.56
C GLN A 163 3.08 -5.24 -17.37
N ALA A 164 2.74 -5.80 -16.20
CA ALA A 164 2.93 -7.22 -15.92
C ALA A 164 2.08 -8.12 -16.84
N LEU A 165 0.86 -7.70 -17.19
CA LEU A 165 0.03 -8.39 -18.18
C LEU A 165 0.67 -8.36 -19.57
N GLY A 166 1.07 -7.17 -20.04
CA GLY A 166 1.74 -7.02 -21.33
C GLY A 166 3.08 -7.75 -21.41
N TYR A 167 3.76 -7.93 -20.27
CA TYR A 167 5.01 -8.67 -20.21
C TYR A 167 4.82 -10.15 -20.54
N GLY A 168 3.73 -10.77 -20.09
CA GLY A 168 3.41 -12.16 -20.43
C GLY A 168 3.24 -12.37 -21.94
N GLU A 169 2.56 -11.45 -22.62
CA GLU A 169 2.39 -11.48 -24.08
C GLU A 169 3.74 -11.30 -24.81
N PHE A 170 4.60 -10.42 -24.28
CA PHE A 170 5.96 -10.24 -24.77
C PHE A 170 6.80 -11.51 -24.63
N LEU A 171 6.75 -12.17 -23.46
CA LEU A 171 7.46 -13.43 -23.24
C LEU A 171 7.00 -14.51 -24.22
N GLU A 172 5.69 -14.66 -24.40
CA GLU A 172 5.13 -15.65 -25.33
C GLU A 172 5.58 -15.43 -26.78
N LYS A 173 5.68 -14.17 -27.21
CA LYS A 173 6.12 -13.80 -28.55
C LYS A 173 7.61 -14.04 -28.78
N GLU A 174 8.45 -13.70 -27.80
CA GLU A 174 9.91 -13.70 -27.96
C GLU A 174 10.58 -15.01 -27.49
N LYS A 175 9.81 -15.95 -26.92
CA LYS A 175 10.32 -17.19 -26.28
C LYS A 175 11.31 -17.99 -27.11
N GLU A 176 11.17 -17.99 -28.43
CA GLU A 176 12.08 -18.75 -29.30
C GLU A 176 13.52 -18.22 -29.30
N GLY A 177 13.71 -16.95 -28.94
CA GLY A 177 15.02 -16.32 -28.78
C GLY A 177 15.68 -16.56 -27.42
N PHE A 178 15.00 -17.19 -26.47
CA PHE A 178 15.52 -17.38 -25.11
C PHE A 178 16.51 -18.55 -25.02
N ILE A 179 17.45 -18.41 -24.09
CA ILE A 179 18.54 -19.35 -23.89
C ILE A 179 18.05 -20.51 -23.04
N VAL A 180 18.10 -21.72 -23.61
CA VAL A 180 17.94 -23.00 -22.90
C VAL A 180 19.29 -23.67 -22.79
N ASP A 181 19.65 -24.13 -21.60
CA ASP A 181 20.90 -24.85 -21.38
C ASP A 181 20.70 -26.36 -21.59
N GLU A 182 20.96 -26.83 -22.81
CA GLU A 182 20.92 -28.26 -23.15
C GLU A 182 21.95 -29.09 -22.36
N GLN A 183 22.96 -28.45 -21.76
CA GLN A 183 23.98 -29.09 -20.93
C GLN A 183 23.82 -28.72 -19.45
N ASN A 184 22.60 -28.36 -19.03
CA ASN A 184 22.30 -27.99 -17.65
C ASN A 184 22.85 -29.06 -16.67
N PRO A 185 23.82 -28.71 -15.80
CA PRO A 185 24.39 -29.65 -14.83
C PRO A 185 23.45 -29.93 -13.66
N TYR A 186 22.34 -29.19 -13.52
CA TYR A 186 21.38 -29.27 -12.42
C TYR A 186 19.91 -29.39 -12.93
N PRO A 187 19.57 -30.41 -13.74
CA PRO A 187 18.23 -30.53 -14.35
C PRO A 187 17.12 -30.82 -13.33
N GLU A 188 17.47 -31.32 -12.14
CA GLU A 188 16.52 -31.57 -11.05
C GLU A 188 16.25 -30.31 -10.20
N GLU A 189 17.13 -29.30 -10.26
CA GLU A 189 17.07 -28.09 -9.42
C GLU A 189 16.71 -26.83 -10.24
N VAL A 190 16.97 -26.84 -11.55
CA VAL A 190 16.66 -25.74 -12.46
C VAL A 190 15.99 -26.28 -13.71
N SER A 191 14.68 -26.08 -13.81
CA SER A 191 13.88 -26.41 -14.99
C SER A 191 13.83 -25.23 -15.96
N PHE A 192 13.41 -25.51 -17.20
CA PHE A 192 13.01 -24.47 -18.16
C PHE A 192 11.52 -24.64 -18.46
N ASN A 193 10.76 -23.56 -18.39
CA ASN A 193 9.30 -23.59 -18.57
C ASN A 193 8.86 -23.48 -20.04
N GLU A 194 7.56 -23.34 -20.28
CA GLU A 194 6.96 -23.25 -21.61
C GLU A 194 7.43 -22.02 -22.41
N TRP A 195 7.88 -20.97 -21.72
CA TRP A 195 8.53 -19.81 -22.33
C TRP A 195 10.01 -20.01 -22.55
N ARG A 196 10.59 -21.18 -22.25
CA ARG A 196 12.03 -21.45 -22.38
C ARG A 196 12.87 -20.59 -21.42
N LEU A 197 12.29 -20.16 -20.29
CA LEU A 197 12.98 -19.44 -19.23
C LEU A 197 13.31 -20.36 -18.07
N ALA A 198 14.47 -20.14 -17.45
CA ALA A 198 14.93 -20.93 -16.32
C ALA A 198 14.11 -20.61 -15.06
N GLU A 199 13.76 -21.64 -14.30
CA GLU A 199 13.08 -21.55 -13.01
C GLU A 199 14.05 -21.96 -11.92
N PHE A 200 14.40 -21.00 -11.07
CA PHE A 200 15.28 -21.24 -9.93
C PHE A 200 14.47 -21.35 -8.65
N GLU A 201 14.74 -22.36 -7.84
CA GLU A 201 14.27 -22.35 -6.46
C GLU A 201 14.89 -21.14 -5.73
N SER A 202 14.03 -20.31 -5.15
CA SER A 202 14.44 -19.12 -4.41
C SER A 202 14.01 -19.22 -2.95
N VAL A 203 14.88 -18.77 -2.05
CA VAL A 203 14.59 -18.72 -0.61
C VAL A 203 13.79 -17.46 -0.23
N PHE A 204 13.80 -16.47 -1.12
CA PHE A 204 13.06 -15.22 -0.99
C PHE A 204 12.92 -14.58 -2.36
N SER A 205 11.78 -13.94 -2.64
CA SER A 205 11.61 -13.14 -3.84
C SER A 205 10.71 -11.94 -3.57
N VAL A 206 10.89 -10.88 -4.34
CA VAL A 206 10.04 -9.69 -4.25
C VAL A 206 9.96 -8.97 -5.60
N ILE A 207 8.79 -8.40 -5.87
CA ILE A 207 8.61 -7.46 -6.96
C ILE A 207 9.11 -6.08 -6.54
N VAL A 208 10.06 -5.52 -7.29
CA VAL A 208 10.56 -4.16 -7.09
C VAL A 208 9.80 -3.14 -7.96
N PRO A 209 9.73 -1.86 -7.54
CA PRO A 209 9.11 -0.80 -8.33
C PRO A 209 9.69 -0.66 -9.73
N LEU A 210 8.84 -0.34 -10.70
CA LEU A 210 9.27 -0.18 -12.10
C LEU A 210 9.90 1.21 -12.36
N GLU A 211 9.50 2.23 -11.60
CA GLU A 211 10.04 3.59 -11.70
C GLU A 211 11.53 3.69 -11.34
N ASP A 212 12.05 2.73 -10.57
CA ASP A 212 13.43 2.70 -10.05
C ASP A 212 14.20 1.47 -10.60
N LEU A 213 13.96 1.09 -11.85
CA LEU A 213 14.60 -0.03 -12.54
C LEU A 213 16.09 0.23 -12.88
N ASN A 214 16.91 0.27 -11.83
CA ASN A 214 18.36 0.17 -11.88
C ASN A 214 18.81 -0.99 -11.01
N LYS A 215 19.75 -1.82 -11.47
CA LYS A 215 20.23 -3.00 -10.74
C LYS A 215 20.56 -2.73 -9.27
N THR A 216 21.21 -1.61 -8.97
CA THR A 216 21.56 -1.23 -7.59
C THR A 216 20.32 -0.91 -6.76
N ALA A 217 19.34 -0.20 -7.33
CA ALA A 217 18.09 0.12 -6.66
C ALA A 217 17.25 -1.15 -6.43
N CYS A 218 17.15 -2.01 -7.45
CA CYS A 218 16.49 -3.31 -7.34
C CYS A 218 17.08 -4.16 -6.21
N ALA A 219 18.41 -4.29 -6.14
CA ALA A 219 19.08 -5.04 -5.08
C ALA A 219 18.85 -4.41 -3.69
N HIS A 220 18.81 -3.07 -3.61
CA HIS A 220 18.49 -2.36 -2.37
C HIS A 220 17.06 -2.65 -1.90
N HIS A 221 16.06 -2.53 -2.80
CA HIS A 221 14.68 -2.85 -2.49
C HIS A 221 14.50 -4.32 -2.08
N ALA A 222 15.15 -5.24 -2.80
CA ALA A 222 15.10 -6.66 -2.48
C ALA A 222 15.66 -6.97 -1.10
N LEU A 223 16.80 -6.38 -0.75
CA LEU A 223 17.41 -6.51 0.58
C LEU A 223 16.53 -5.92 1.68
N LYS A 224 15.90 -4.76 1.43
CA LYS A 224 14.97 -4.14 2.40
C LYS A 224 13.74 -5.01 2.64
N ALA A 225 13.16 -5.55 1.58
CA ALA A 225 12.03 -6.46 1.69
C ALA A 225 12.41 -7.76 2.42
N LEU A 226 13.61 -8.31 2.16
CA LEU A 226 14.12 -9.48 2.89
C LEU A 226 14.29 -9.17 4.39
N GLN A 227 14.90 -8.03 4.73
CA GLN A 227 15.05 -7.58 6.12
C GLN A 227 13.70 -7.38 6.82
N ALA A 228 12.68 -6.93 6.10
CA ALA A 228 11.33 -6.78 6.63
C ALA A 228 10.68 -8.16 6.87
N ALA A 229 10.77 -9.07 5.89
CA ALA A 229 10.19 -10.41 5.99
C ALA A 229 10.77 -11.23 7.17
N LEU A 230 12.07 -11.06 7.46
CA LEU A 230 12.76 -11.76 8.55
C LEU A 230 12.38 -11.29 9.96
N LYS A 231 11.58 -10.22 10.09
CA LYS A 231 11.07 -9.80 11.42
C LYS A 231 10.02 -10.76 11.95
N ASP A 232 9.21 -11.30 11.04
CA ASP A 232 8.02 -12.09 11.37
C ASP A 232 8.11 -13.54 10.86
N ASN A 233 9.14 -13.87 10.05
CA ASN A 233 9.29 -15.18 9.42
C ASN A 233 10.70 -15.74 9.61
N ASP A 234 10.79 -17.04 9.87
CA ASP A 234 12.03 -17.80 9.78
C ASP A 234 12.15 -18.38 8.35
N LEU A 235 13.10 -17.87 7.58
CA LEU A 235 13.39 -18.33 6.22
C LEU A 235 14.50 -19.39 6.16
N GLY A 236 14.90 -19.94 7.32
CA GLY A 236 15.91 -21.01 7.40
C GLY A 236 17.36 -20.53 7.26
N PHE A 237 17.62 -19.24 7.45
CA PHE A 237 18.97 -18.68 7.49
C PHE A 237 19.65 -18.98 8.82
N ASP A 238 20.94 -19.28 8.79
CA ASP A 238 21.72 -19.42 10.02
C ASP A 238 22.11 -18.07 10.63
N ALA A 239 22.70 -18.08 11.82
CA ALA A 239 23.08 -16.86 12.53
C ALA A 239 24.09 -15.98 11.75
N THR A 240 24.96 -16.59 10.93
CA THR A 240 25.95 -15.87 10.12
C THR A 240 25.25 -15.17 8.96
N ASP A 241 24.34 -15.88 8.28
CA ASP A 241 23.54 -15.33 7.19
C ASP A 241 22.70 -14.14 7.67
N LEU A 242 22.03 -14.28 8.83
CA LEU A 242 21.23 -13.22 9.45
C LEU A 242 22.10 -11.99 9.79
N GLU A 243 23.33 -12.19 10.29
CA GLU A 243 24.27 -11.10 10.56
C GLU A 243 24.67 -10.36 9.26
N GLN A 244 24.91 -11.09 8.18
CA GLN A 244 25.23 -10.49 6.88
C GLN A 244 24.05 -9.67 6.35
N ILE A 245 22.83 -10.21 6.38
CA ILE A 245 21.61 -9.54 5.94
C ILE A 245 21.38 -8.27 6.75
N ALA A 246 21.54 -8.32 8.08
CA ALA A 246 21.38 -7.16 8.95
C ALA A 246 22.35 -6.02 8.62
N LYS A 247 23.58 -6.36 8.20
CA LYS A 247 24.60 -5.39 7.73
C LYS A 247 24.38 -4.92 6.29
N GLY A 248 23.37 -5.46 5.61
CA GLY A 248 23.02 -5.13 4.24
C GLY A 248 23.85 -5.86 3.18
N PHE A 249 24.43 -7.01 3.53
CA PHE A 249 25.11 -7.89 2.60
C PHE A 249 24.22 -9.06 2.17
N ILE A 250 24.53 -9.62 1.01
CA ILE A 250 23.95 -10.87 0.55
C ILE A 250 24.62 -12.02 1.33
N PRO A 251 23.87 -12.99 1.88
CA PRO A 251 24.43 -14.19 2.49
C PRO A 251 25.40 -14.94 1.57
N ARG A 252 26.42 -15.59 2.14
CA ARG A 252 27.38 -16.37 1.35
C ARG A 252 26.68 -17.51 0.62
N GLY A 253 27.05 -17.75 -0.64
CA GLY A 253 26.47 -18.80 -1.46
C GLY A 253 25.11 -18.44 -2.05
N TYR A 254 24.66 -17.19 -1.93
CA TYR A 254 23.47 -16.66 -2.59
C TYR A 254 23.79 -15.45 -3.45
N LEU A 255 22.97 -15.22 -4.47
CA LEU A 255 23.00 -14.05 -5.33
C LEU A 255 21.59 -13.54 -5.62
N TRP A 256 21.47 -12.24 -5.86
CA TRP A 256 20.27 -11.67 -6.43
C TRP A 256 20.14 -12.08 -7.91
N HIS A 257 19.09 -12.82 -8.20
CA HIS A 257 18.64 -13.16 -9.53
C HIS A 257 17.55 -12.18 -9.97
N PHE A 258 17.75 -11.59 -11.15
CA PHE A 258 16.72 -10.82 -11.85
C PHE A 258 15.92 -11.79 -12.70
N ASP A 259 14.76 -12.20 -12.19
CA ASP A 259 13.97 -13.30 -12.70
C ASP A 259 13.20 -12.91 -13.97
N ALA A 260 13.52 -13.57 -15.08
CA ALA A 260 12.90 -13.30 -16.37
C ALA A 260 11.41 -13.69 -16.41
N ASN A 261 10.97 -14.58 -15.53
CA ASN A 261 9.60 -15.12 -15.59
C ASN A 261 8.55 -14.09 -15.16
N VAL A 262 8.95 -13.12 -14.33
CA VAL A 262 8.03 -12.16 -13.73
C VAL A 262 8.64 -10.77 -13.79
N LEU A 263 7.90 -9.81 -14.35
CA LEU A 263 8.35 -8.43 -14.49
C LEU A 263 8.72 -7.83 -13.12
N GLY A 264 9.98 -7.40 -12.98
CA GLY A 264 10.48 -6.78 -11.77
C GLY A 264 10.71 -7.74 -10.60
N ASN A 265 10.65 -9.05 -10.79
CA ASN A 265 10.90 -10.00 -9.71
C ASN A 265 12.40 -10.18 -9.44
N VAL A 266 12.82 -9.88 -8.22
CA VAL A 266 14.19 -10.11 -7.75
C VAL A 266 14.16 -11.24 -6.73
N ALA A 267 14.84 -12.33 -7.04
CA ALA A 267 14.86 -13.56 -6.25
C ALA A 267 16.24 -13.80 -5.64
N LEU A 268 16.29 -14.27 -4.39
CA LEU A 268 17.52 -14.72 -3.74
C LEU A 268 17.72 -16.20 -4.03
N VAL A 269 18.72 -16.50 -4.86
CA VAL A 269 18.96 -17.84 -5.42
C VAL A 269 20.35 -18.32 -5.04
N ARG A 270 20.53 -19.64 -4.92
CA ARG A 270 21.85 -20.24 -4.69
C ARG A 270 22.83 -19.86 -5.80
N GLU A 271 23.96 -19.30 -5.42
CA GLU A 271 25.03 -18.84 -6.31
C GLU A 271 25.50 -19.95 -7.28
N LYS A 272 25.69 -21.16 -6.74
CA LYS A 272 26.11 -22.34 -7.51
C LYS A 272 25.18 -22.63 -8.69
N LEU A 273 23.87 -22.50 -8.50
CA LEU A 273 22.87 -22.75 -9.53
C LEU A 273 22.82 -21.60 -10.53
N LEU A 274 22.75 -20.37 -10.02
CA LEU A 274 22.63 -19.18 -10.86
C LEU A 274 23.84 -18.98 -11.80
N LEU A 275 25.04 -19.33 -11.34
CA LEU A 275 26.26 -19.27 -12.15
C LEU A 275 26.48 -20.52 -13.01
N GLY A 276 25.91 -21.66 -12.61
CA GLY A 276 26.12 -22.95 -13.27
C GLY A 276 25.20 -23.24 -14.44
N VAL A 277 24.05 -22.56 -14.54
CA VAL A 277 23.05 -22.76 -15.62
C VAL A 277 23.01 -21.54 -16.54
N LYS A 278 23.18 -21.74 -17.84
CA LYS A 278 23.02 -20.67 -18.84
C LYS A 278 21.53 -20.36 -19.02
N HIS A 279 21.16 -19.09 -18.95
CA HIS A 279 19.77 -18.67 -19.05
C HIS A 279 19.65 -17.22 -19.51
N THR A 280 18.49 -16.86 -20.03
CA THR A 280 18.14 -15.49 -20.38
C THR A 280 18.07 -14.62 -19.13
N LYS A 281 18.69 -13.44 -19.15
CA LYS A 281 18.76 -12.55 -17.99
C LYS A 281 17.52 -11.65 -17.91
N GLY A 282 16.79 -11.73 -16.79
CA GLY A 282 15.54 -10.99 -16.61
C GLY A 282 15.69 -9.48 -16.70
N TYR A 283 16.72 -8.89 -16.05
CA TYR A 283 16.91 -7.43 -16.07
C TYR A 283 16.94 -6.84 -17.49
N SER A 284 17.67 -7.48 -18.41
CA SER A 284 17.75 -7.04 -19.80
C SER A 284 16.42 -7.15 -20.52
N LEU A 285 15.68 -8.26 -20.31
CA LEU A 285 14.35 -8.45 -20.88
C LEU A 285 13.34 -7.42 -20.35
N TRP A 286 13.33 -7.14 -19.05
CA TRP A 286 12.45 -6.13 -18.46
C TRP A 286 12.72 -4.76 -19.08
N THR A 287 14.00 -4.37 -19.20
CA THR A 287 14.36 -3.08 -19.80
C THR A 287 13.97 -3.00 -21.27
N GLU A 288 14.14 -4.08 -22.03
CA GLU A 288 13.74 -4.13 -23.44
C GLU A 288 12.22 -3.99 -23.58
N PHE A 289 11.47 -4.74 -22.77
CA PHE A 289 10.01 -4.68 -22.77
C PHE A 289 9.52 -3.26 -22.46
N LEU A 290 9.98 -2.66 -21.37
CA LEU A 290 9.52 -1.34 -20.94
C LEU A 290 9.93 -0.22 -21.90
N GLN A 291 11.07 -0.36 -22.59
CA GLN A 291 11.46 0.59 -23.64
C GLN A 291 10.55 0.54 -24.86
N LYS A 292 9.93 -0.61 -25.17
CA LYS A 292 9.00 -0.76 -26.30
C LYS A 292 7.58 -0.25 -25.99
N GLN A 293 7.27 -0.01 -24.72
CA GLN A 293 5.96 0.49 -24.26
C GLN A 293 5.90 2.03 -24.11
N ASN A 294 7.07 2.70 -24.10
CA ASN A 294 7.20 4.16 -24.07
C ASN A 294 7.29 4.74 -25.50
#